data_AF-A0A815NZQ4-F1
#
_entry.id   AF-A0A815NZQ4-F1
#
_cell.length_a   1.000
_cell.length_b   1.000
_cell.length_c   1.000
_cell.angle_alpha   90.00
_cell.angle_beta   90.00
_cell.angle_gamma   90.00
#
_symmetry.space_group_name_H-M   'P 1'
#
loop_
_entity.id
_entity.type
_entity.pdbx_description
1 polymer ?
#
loop_
_entity_poly.entity_id
_entity_poly.type
_entity_poly.pdbx_seq_one_letter_code
_entity_poly.pdbx_strand_id
1 'polypeptide(L)' 'NLLIKRAENGPTAYIIEKIDETTCKLTWLLNVDLKGWLP' A
#
# COMPACT_ATOMS: atom_id res chain seq x y z
N ASN A 1 -25.26 12.74 -3.97
CA ASN A 1 -23.87 13.23 -4.01
C ASN A 1 -23.02 12.47 -3.03
N LEU A 2 -22.39 11.37 -3.45
CA LEU A 2 -21.33 10.72 -2.67
C LEU A 2 -20.06 11.57 -2.82
N LEU A 3 -19.64 12.22 -1.73
CA LEU A 3 -18.36 12.95 -1.69
C LEU A 3 -17.23 11.92 -1.60
N ILE A 4 -16.76 11.42 -2.75
CA ILE A 4 -15.56 10.61 -2.82
C ILE A 4 -14.36 11.55 -2.62
N LYS A 5 -13.59 11.34 -1.54
CA LYS A 5 -12.31 12.01 -1.35
C LYS A 5 -11.21 11.17 -1.98
N ARG A 6 -10.36 11.82 -2.79
CA ARG A 6 -9.17 11.19 -3.34
C ARG A 6 -8.10 11.11 -2.25
N ALA A 7 -7.80 9.90 -1.81
CA ALA A 7 -6.64 9.62 -0.96
C ALA A 7 -5.33 9.73 -1.77
N GLU A 8 -4.21 9.83 -1.08
CA GLU A 8 -2.88 9.89 -1.67
C GLU A 8 -1.97 8.84 -1.06
N ASN A 9 -1.14 8.23 -1.90
CA ASN A 9 -0.04 7.38 -1.44
C ASN A 9 1.22 8.24 -1.41
N GLY A 10 1.89 8.28 -0.25
CA GLY A 10 3.26 8.75 -0.16
C GLY A 10 4.24 7.73 -0.75
N PRO A 11 5.55 7.88 -0.52
CA PRO A 11 6.54 6.87 -0.91
C PRO A 11 6.14 5.47 -0.41
N THR A 12 5.80 4.60 -1.36
CA THR A 12 5.27 3.26 -1.14
C THR A 12 6.07 2.31 -2.04
N ALA A 13 6.36 1.10 -1.56
CA ALA A 13 7.16 0.15 -2.33
C ALA A 13 6.67 -1.28 -2.15
N TYR A 14 6.82 -2.07 -3.21
CA TYR A 14 6.70 -3.52 -3.19
C TYR A 14 8.07 -4.11 -3.48
N ILE A 15 8.54 -4.97 -2.58
CA ILE A 15 9.78 -5.71 -2.75
C ILE A 15 9.42 -7.18 -2.77
N ILE A 16 9.76 -7.86 -3.86
CA ILE A 16 9.52 -9.29 -4.04
C ILE A 16 10.88 -9.97 -4.09
N GLU A 17 11.17 -10.79 -3.08
CA GLU A 17 12.44 -11.48 -2.93
C GLU A 17 12.19 -12.98 -3.06
N LYS A 18 12.94 -13.66 -3.93
CA LYS A 18 12.85 -15.13 -4.05
C LYS A 18 13.31 -15.78 -2.74
N ILE A 19 12.54 -16.74 -2.23
CA ILE A 19 12.96 -17.63 -1.14
C ILE A 19 13.40 -18.98 -1.73
N ASP A 20 12.55 -19.59 -2.57
CA ASP A 20 12.82 -20.86 -3.25
C ASP A 20 12.11 -20.92 -4.62
N GLU A 21 11.95 -22.10 -5.22
CA GLU A 21 11.33 -22.30 -6.54
C GLU A 21 9.82 -21.99 -6.58
N THR A 22 9.14 -22.06 -5.45
CA THR A 22 7.67 -21.90 -5.36
C THR A 22 7.23 -20.80 -4.41
N THR A 23 8.15 -20.22 -3.65
CA THR A 23 7.89 -19.24 -2.59
C THR A 23 8.73 -17.98 -2.74
N CYS A 24 8.12 -16.84 -2.42
CA CYS A 24 8.80 -15.55 -2.31
C CYS A 24 8.38 -14.83 -1.04
N LYS A 25 9.25 -13.93 -0.57
CA LYS A 25 8.93 -12.96 0.46
C LYS A 25 8.41 -11.70 -0.23
N LEU A 26 7.19 -11.31 0.12
CA LEU A 26 6.64 -10.01 -0.23
C LEU A 26 6.82 -9.06 0.95
N THR A 27 7.59 -7.99 0.75
CA THR A 27 7.66 -6.87 1.68
C THR A 27 6.92 -5.68 1.07
N TRP A 28 5.96 -5.11 1.80
CA TRP A 28 5.18 -3.96 1.38
C TRP A 28 5.39 -2.79 2.33
N LEU A 29 6.07 -1.74 1.86
CA LEU A 29 6.14 -0.45 2.55
C LEU A 29 4.90 0.36 2.14
N LEU A 30 4.02 0.64 3.09
CA LEU A 30 2.78 1.38 2.86
C LEU A 30 2.82 2.75 3.53
N ASN A 31 2.57 3.80 2.76
CA ASN A 31 2.41 5.17 3.24
C ASN A 31 1.20 5.81 2.56
N VAL A 32 0.14 6.07 3.32
CA VAL A 32 -1.14 6.56 2.78
C VAL A 32 -1.65 7.73 3.62
N ASP A 33 -2.02 8.81 2.94
CA ASP A 33 -2.88 9.87 3.47
C ASP A 33 -4.31 9.65 2.95
N LEU A 34 -5.20 9.22 3.83
CA LEU A 34 -6.59 8.90 3.49
C LEU A 34 -7.43 10.15 3.21
N LYS A 35 -6.98 11.34 3.63
CA LYS A 35 -7.68 12.64 3.49
C LYS A 35 -9.12 12.67 4.03
N GLY A 36 -9.50 11.65 4.78
CA GLY A 36 -10.82 11.44 5.38
C GLY A 36 -10.72 11.32 6.89
N TRP A 37 -11.88 11.17 7.51
CA TRP A 37 -11.96 10.83 8.92
C TRP A 37 -11.81 9.32 9.07
N LEU A 38 -10.74 8.90 9.74
CA LEU A 38 -10.64 7.54 10.25
C LEU A 38 -11.58 7.39 11.46
N PRO A 39 -12.16 6.20 11.69
CA PRO A 39 -12.86 5.90 12.94
C PRO A 39 -12.00 6.15 14.18
#